data_AF-A0A7K5WSW8-F1
#
_entry.id   AF-A0A7K5WSW8-F1
#
_cell.length_a   1.000
_cell.length_b   1.000
_cell.length_c   1.000
_cell.angle_alpha   90.00
_cell.angle_beta   90.00
_cell.angle_gamma   90.00
#
_symmetry.space_group_name_H-M   'P 1'
#
loop_
_entity.id
_entity.type
_entity.pdbx_description
1 polymer ?
#
loop_
_entity_poly.entity_id
_entity_poly.type
_entity_poly.pdbx_seq_one_letter_code
_entity_poly.pdbx_strand_id
1 'polypeptide(L)'
;QVEQVKLLDRFSTSNKSLTGTLYLTATHLLFIDSSQRETWILHHHIAAVEKLPLTTSGCPLVIQCKNFRIVHFVVPRERDCHDIYNSLLQLSRTAKYEELYAFSYNPKQNESEQVKGWQLIDLAEEYKRMGVPNDYWQLSDANRDYKICETYPRELYVPRTASKPIIVGSSKFRSKGRFPVLSYYHKNKEAAICRCSQPLSGFSARCLEDEHMLQAISKANPSNRYMYVMDTRPKLNAMANRAAGKGYENEDNYSNIRFQFVGIENIHVMRSSLQKLLEVSGTRGLSINDFLSGLESSGWLRHIKAVLDAAVFLAKAIAVESASVLVHCSDGWDRTSQVCSLGALLLDSYYRTIKGFMVLIEKDWISFGHKFSDRCCQLDGDPKEISPVFTQFLESVWNLTEQFPQAFEYNEAFLLQIHEHVHSCQFGNFLGNCQKEREELKLKERTYSLWPFLLAEQKKYQNPLYNPDFSPELTLLEPNTVSFNFKFWRNMYHQFDRSMHPRQSMFNLIMTTSEQNKQLEEDIKELEAKIKQRNRQSDVVLEKEQEQTAHPAPVALKSSPCFQKEQPPMPVNDTVRTIEGSNTADNRYSELVSEFSKAEPAVVSLEYGVARMTC
;
A
#
# COMPACT_ATOMS: atom_id res chain seq x y z
N GLN A 1 -19.20 -32.47 -5.18
CA GLN A 1 -19.36 -32.04 -3.77
C GLN A 1 -18.87 -33.14 -2.86
N VAL A 2 -18.28 -32.81 -1.72
CA VAL A 2 -17.83 -33.77 -0.71
C VAL A 2 -18.32 -33.31 0.65
N GLU A 3 -19.09 -34.15 1.32
CA GLU A 3 -19.67 -33.86 2.64
C GLU A 3 -18.71 -34.25 3.77
N GLN A 4 -18.98 -33.73 4.97
CA GLN A 4 -18.21 -34.01 6.19
C GLN A 4 -16.71 -33.68 6.10
N VAL A 5 -16.35 -32.72 5.24
CA VAL A 5 -14.99 -32.19 5.17
C VAL A 5 -14.73 -31.33 6.41
N LYS A 6 -13.57 -31.51 7.02
CA LYS A 6 -13.16 -30.71 8.18
C LYS A 6 -12.24 -29.59 7.72
N LEU A 7 -12.58 -28.34 8.03
CA LEU A 7 -11.69 -27.20 7.95
C LEU A 7 -10.97 -27.05 9.29
N LEU A 8 -9.65 -27.21 9.27
CA LEU A 8 -8.81 -27.08 10.46
C LEU A 8 -8.36 -25.64 10.64
N ASP A 9 -8.47 -25.17 11.88
CA ASP A 9 -7.85 -23.93 12.29
C ASP A 9 -6.33 -24.14 12.49
N ARG A 10 -5.55 -23.20 11.96
CA ARG A 10 -4.08 -23.27 11.99
C ARG A 10 -3.50 -23.13 13.38
N PHE A 11 -4.05 -22.29 14.24
CA PHE A 11 -3.45 -21.97 15.55
C PHE A 11 -4.32 -22.39 16.73
N SER A 12 -5.47 -22.99 16.49
CA SER A 12 -6.32 -23.51 17.56
C SER A 12 -5.63 -24.64 18.33
N THR A 13 -5.49 -24.46 19.64
CA THR A 13 -4.95 -25.46 20.60
C THR A 13 -5.95 -26.56 20.94
N SER A 14 -7.22 -26.39 20.59
CA SER A 14 -8.33 -27.25 21.03
C SER A 14 -8.77 -28.29 20.01
N ASN A 15 -8.03 -28.49 18.91
CA ASN A 15 -8.45 -29.32 17.76
C ASN A 15 -9.86 -28.99 17.24
N LYS A 16 -10.35 -27.77 17.52
CA LYS A 16 -11.63 -27.30 16.98
C LYS A 16 -11.52 -27.25 15.46
N SER A 17 -12.39 -28.02 14.82
CA SER A 17 -12.52 -28.08 13.37
C SER A 17 -13.96 -27.79 13.01
N LEU A 18 -14.15 -27.01 11.95
CA LEU A 18 -15.47 -26.76 11.39
C LEU A 18 -15.75 -27.89 10.41
N THR A 19 -16.86 -28.59 10.59
CA THR A 19 -17.28 -29.64 9.65
C THR A 19 -18.30 -29.04 8.69
N GLY A 20 -18.16 -29.36 7.41
CA GLY A 20 -18.99 -28.77 6.36
C GLY A 20 -18.94 -29.54 5.06
N THR A 21 -19.50 -28.93 4.02
CA THR A 21 -19.52 -29.48 2.67
C THR A 21 -18.58 -28.68 1.78
N LEU A 22 -17.75 -29.37 1.01
CA LEU A 22 -16.82 -28.80 0.05
C LEU A 22 -17.34 -28.97 -1.38
N TYR A 23 -17.57 -27.85 -2.05
CA TYR A 23 -18.00 -27.76 -3.43
C TYR A 23 -16.82 -27.32 -4.29
N LEU A 24 -16.58 -28.08 -5.35
CA LEU A 24 -15.60 -27.73 -6.37
C LEU A 24 -16.35 -27.38 -7.64
N THR A 25 -16.17 -26.15 -8.12
CA THR A 25 -16.74 -25.67 -9.39
C THR A 25 -15.62 -25.41 -10.40
N ALA A 26 -15.96 -24.97 -11.61
CA ALA A 26 -14.98 -24.57 -12.61
C ALA A 26 -14.21 -23.29 -12.24
N THR A 27 -14.74 -22.43 -11.36
CA THR A 27 -14.14 -21.11 -11.06
C THR A 27 -13.59 -20.98 -9.64
N HIS A 28 -14.19 -21.71 -8.69
CA HIS A 28 -13.84 -21.60 -7.28
C HIS A 28 -14.08 -22.91 -6.51
N LEU A 29 -13.39 -23.01 -5.39
CA LEU A 29 -13.66 -23.93 -4.30
C LEU A 29 -14.50 -23.20 -3.24
N LEU A 30 -15.62 -23.79 -2.85
CA LEU A 30 -16.53 -23.25 -1.83
C LEU A 30 -16.67 -24.26 -0.70
N PHE A 31 -16.38 -23.84 0.52
CA PHE A 31 -16.64 -24.61 1.73
C PHE A 31 -17.79 -23.96 2.50
N ILE A 32 -18.83 -24.73 2.82
CA ILE A 32 -19.96 -24.27 3.65
C ILE A 32 -19.94 -25.05 4.95
N ASP A 33 -19.75 -24.36 6.07
CA ASP A 33 -19.72 -24.99 7.39
C ASP A 33 -21.13 -25.35 7.91
N SER A 34 -21.18 -26.10 9.02
CA SER A 34 -22.43 -26.46 9.69
C SER A 34 -23.28 -25.27 10.15
N SER A 35 -22.68 -24.08 10.27
CA SER A 35 -23.33 -22.82 10.62
C SER A 35 -23.70 -21.98 9.39
N GLN A 36 -23.68 -22.58 8.19
CA GLN A 36 -23.96 -21.93 6.91
C GLN A 36 -23.00 -20.77 6.57
N ARG A 37 -21.81 -20.73 7.16
CA ARG A 37 -20.78 -19.76 6.77
C ARG A 37 -20.01 -20.29 5.58
N GLU A 38 -19.85 -19.42 4.60
CA GLU A 38 -19.19 -19.73 3.35
C GLU A 38 -17.71 -19.30 3.36
N THR A 39 -16.86 -20.16 2.80
CA THR A 39 -15.45 -19.89 2.55
C THR A 39 -15.18 -20.13 1.07
N TRP A 40 -14.93 -19.03 0.36
CA TRP A 40 -14.62 -19.03 -1.07
C TRP A 40 -13.10 -18.98 -1.28
N ILE A 41 -12.62 -19.77 -2.23
CA ILE A 41 -11.25 -19.74 -2.75
C ILE A 41 -11.35 -19.82 -4.27
N LEU A 42 -11.05 -18.73 -4.96
CA LEU A 42 -10.99 -18.72 -6.41
C LEU A 42 -9.76 -19.50 -6.88
N HIS A 43 -9.88 -20.28 -7.96
CA HIS A 43 -8.79 -21.18 -8.37
C HIS A 43 -7.50 -20.43 -8.72
N HIS A 44 -7.61 -19.26 -9.34
CA HIS A 44 -6.46 -18.43 -9.68
C HIS A 44 -5.79 -17.76 -8.45
N HIS A 45 -6.40 -17.80 -7.26
CA HIS A 45 -5.73 -17.40 -6.00
C HIS A 45 -4.80 -18.49 -5.49
N ILE A 46 -4.99 -19.74 -5.90
CA ILE A 46 -4.20 -20.86 -5.41
C ILE A 46 -2.78 -20.72 -5.95
N ALA A 47 -1.81 -20.68 -5.05
CA ALA A 47 -0.38 -20.69 -5.35
C ALA A 47 0.18 -22.12 -5.34
N ALA A 48 -0.25 -22.93 -4.37
CA ALA A 48 0.15 -24.32 -4.24
C ALA A 48 -0.95 -25.15 -3.59
N VAL A 49 -1.00 -26.42 -3.96
CA VAL A 49 -1.86 -27.43 -3.34
C VAL A 49 -1.01 -28.64 -2.98
N GLU A 50 -1.13 -29.10 -1.73
CA GLU A 50 -0.37 -30.22 -1.19
C GLU A 50 -1.34 -31.26 -0.61
N LYS A 51 -1.22 -32.51 -1.06
CA LYS A 51 -1.92 -33.65 -0.48
C LYS A 51 -0.97 -34.39 0.47
N LEU A 52 -1.30 -34.41 1.75
CA LEU A 52 -0.49 -35.06 2.79
C LEU A 52 -0.88 -36.54 2.97
N PRO A 53 -0.02 -37.35 3.63
CA PRO A 53 -0.33 -38.76 3.90
C PRO A 53 -1.67 -38.96 4.62
N LEU A 54 -2.35 -40.07 4.30
CA LEU A 54 -3.62 -40.45 4.92
C LEU A 54 -3.44 -40.61 6.44
N THR A 55 -4.37 -40.03 7.20
CA THR A 55 -4.42 -40.15 8.66
C THR A 55 -5.66 -40.93 9.10
N THR A 56 -5.73 -41.28 10.38
CA THR A 56 -6.93 -41.89 10.98
C THR A 56 -8.18 -41.00 10.91
N SER A 57 -7.99 -39.68 10.73
CA SER A 57 -9.08 -38.70 10.65
C SER A 57 -9.50 -38.36 9.21
N GLY A 58 -8.83 -38.92 8.20
CA GLY A 58 -9.03 -38.62 6.78
C GLY A 58 -7.74 -38.18 6.08
N CYS A 59 -7.88 -37.74 4.83
CA CYS A 59 -6.77 -37.31 3.97
C CYS A 59 -6.61 -35.78 4.03
N PRO A 60 -5.49 -35.26 4.56
CA PRO A 60 -5.28 -33.82 4.66
C PRO A 60 -4.90 -33.21 3.31
N LEU A 61 -5.54 -32.08 2.99
CA LEU A 61 -5.31 -31.27 1.79
C LEU A 61 -5.01 -29.83 2.22
N VAL A 62 -3.83 -29.34 1.87
CA VAL A 62 -3.38 -27.99 2.21
C VAL A 62 -3.38 -27.14 0.95
N ILE A 63 -4.06 -26.00 1.01
CA ILE A 63 -4.14 -25.03 -0.09
C ILE A 63 -3.47 -23.75 0.38
N GLN A 64 -2.42 -23.33 -0.33
CA GLN A 64 -1.74 -22.07 -0.11
C GLN A 64 -2.17 -21.09 -1.20
N CYS A 65 -2.61 -19.90 -0.80
CA CYS A 65 -3.05 -18.86 -1.71
C CYS A 65 -1.99 -17.77 -1.87
N LYS A 66 -2.03 -17.05 -2.98
CA LYS A 66 -1.09 -15.97 -3.33
C LYS A 66 -1.17 -14.78 -2.37
N ASN A 67 -2.31 -14.59 -1.69
CA ASN A 67 -2.53 -13.59 -0.64
C ASN A 67 -2.15 -14.10 0.77
N PHE A 68 -1.30 -15.12 0.86
CA PHE A 68 -0.81 -15.72 2.12
C PHE A 68 -1.85 -16.51 2.93
N ARG A 69 -3.09 -16.63 2.45
CA ARG A 69 -4.09 -17.51 3.07
C ARG A 69 -3.66 -18.97 2.94
N ILE A 70 -3.60 -19.68 4.06
CA ILE A 70 -3.37 -21.13 4.08
C ILE A 70 -4.59 -21.83 4.66
N VAL A 71 -5.14 -22.76 3.89
CA VAL A 71 -6.37 -23.49 4.24
C VAL A 71 -6.05 -24.96 4.38
N HIS A 72 -6.41 -25.54 5.52
CA HIS A 72 -6.17 -26.94 5.85
C HIS A 72 -7.50 -27.70 5.87
N PHE A 73 -7.76 -28.50 4.85
CA PHE A 73 -8.88 -29.41 4.82
C PHE A 73 -8.46 -30.82 5.24
N VAL A 74 -9.37 -31.56 5.85
CA VAL A 74 -9.29 -33.02 5.99
C VAL A 74 -10.51 -33.60 5.30
N VAL A 75 -10.25 -34.27 4.18
CA VAL A 75 -11.27 -34.91 3.35
C VAL A 75 -11.45 -36.36 3.83
N PRO A 76 -12.69 -36.83 4.12
CA PRO A 76 -12.89 -38.15 4.74
C PRO A 76 -12.32 -39.32 3.95
N ARG A 77 -12.51 -39.33 2.62
CA ARG A 77 -12.06 -40.42 1.74
C ARG A 77 -10.84 -39.99 0.93
N GLU A 78 -9.84 -40.86 0.87
CA GLU A 78 -8.61 -40.62 0.12
C GLU A 78 -8.88 -40.42 -1.39
N ARG A 79 -9.81 -41.19 -1.96
CA ARG A 79 -10.25 -41.08 -3.35
C ARG A 79 -10.80 -39.70 -3.68
N ASP A 80 -11.75 -39.21 -2.88
CA ASP A 80 -12.33 -37.87 -3.07
C ASP A 80 -11.25 -36.80 -2.97
N CYS A 81 -10.33 -36.94 -2.01
CA CYS A 81 -9.21 -36.02 -1.85
C CYS A 81 -8.28 -36.03 -3.07
N HIS A 82 -8.02 -37.21 -3.66
CA HIS A 82 -7.21 -37.34 -4.87
C HIS A 82 -7.88 -36.65 -6.07
N ASP A 83 -9.20 -36.84 -6.24
CA ASP A 83 -9.96 -36.23 -7.33
C ASP A 83 -9.99 -34.69 -7.19
N ILE A 84 -10.21 -34.18 -5.97
CA ILE A 84 -10.13 -32.73 -5.67
C ILE A 84 -8.72 -32.21 -5.96
N TYR A 85 -7.68 -32.89 -5.46
CA TYR A 85 -6.29 -32.48 -5.63
C TYR A 85 -5.90 -32.34 -7.10
N ASN A 86 -6.16 -33.36 -7.92
CA ASN A 86 -5.86 -33.34 -9.35
C ASN A 86 -6.63 -32.23 -10.08
N SER A 87 -7.91 -32.04 -9.71
CA SER A 87 -8.74 -30.98 -10.29
C SER A 87 -8.23 -29.59 -9.93
N LEU A 88 -7.82 -29.35 -8.68
CA LEU A 88 -7.24 -28.08 -8.25
C LEU A 88 -5.89 -27.81 -8.93
N LEU A 89 -5.05 -28.83 -9.12
CA LEU A 89 -3.80 -28.68 -9.89
C LEU A 89 -4.05 -28.24 -11.33
N GLN A 90 -5.13 -28.73 -11.96
CA GLN A 90 -5.50 -28.34 -13.31
C GLN A 90 -6.14 -26.95 -13.35
N LEU A 91 -7.09 -26.67 -12.45
CA LEU A 91 -7.90 -25.44 -12.46
C LEU A 91 -7.15 -24.20 -11.93
N SER A 92 -6.12 -24.38 -11.10
CA SER A 92 -5.28 -23.28 -10.61
C SER A 92 -4.27 -22.76 -11.63
N ARG A 93 -4.02 -23.53 -12.72
CA ARG A 93 -3.12 -23.14 -13.80
C ARG A 93 -3.90 -22.46 -14.92
N THR A 94 -3.90 -21.14 -14.89
CA THR A 94 -4.52 -20.34 -15.94
C THR A 94 -3.53 -20.10 -17.08
N ALA A 95 -3.90 -20.47 -18.31
CA ALA A 95 -3.01 -20.30 -19.46
C ALA A 95 -3.21 -18.97 -20.19
N LYS A 96 -4.42 -18.41 -20.13
CA LYS A 96 -4.82 -17.20 -20.86
C LYS A 96 -5.45 -16.16 -19.94
N TYR A 97 -5.24 -14.88 -20.24
CA TYR A 97 -5.84 -13.81 -19.44
C TYR A 97 -7.37 -13.87 -19.44
N GLU A 98 -8.00 -14.26 -20.56
CA GLU A 98 -9.46 -14.33 -20.69
C GLU A 98 -10.14 -15.29 -19.71
N GLU A 99 -9.38 -16.24 -19.15
CA GLU A 99 -9.86 -17.21 -18.17
C GLU A 99 -9.81 -16.64 -16.73
N LEU A 100 -9.17 -15.48 -16.53
CA LEU A 100 -9.12 -14.82 -15.23
C LEU A 100 -10.46 -14.19 -14.87
N TYR A 101 -10.67 -14.03 -13.56
CA TYR A 101 -11.95 -13.55 -13.03
C TYR A 101 -12.36 -12.18 -13.55
N ALA A 102 -11.43 -11.27 -13.80
CA ALA A 102 -11.71 -9.92 -14.30
C ALA A 102 -12.53 -9.89 -15.60
N PHE A 103 -12.41 -10.91 -16.45
CA PHE A 103 -13.13 -11.01 -17.72
C PHE A 103 -14.54 -11.62 -17.59
N SER A 104 -14.83 -12.27 -16.46
CA SER A 104 -16.16 -12.80 -16.13
C SER A 104 -16.87 -12.01 -15.03
N TYR A 105 -16.13 -11.15 -14.32
CA TYR A 105 -16.67 -10.28 -13.28
C TYR A 105 -17.62 -9.24 -13.87
N ASN A 106 -18.85 -9.19 -13.36
CA ASN A 106 -19.85 -8.23 -13.78
C ASN A 106 -20.54 -7.60 -12.55
N PRO A 107 -20.16 -6.37 -12.16
CA PRO A 107 -20.79 -5.64 -11.06
C PRO A 107 -22.16 -5.05 -11.41
N LYS A 108 -22.77 -5.44 -12.55
CA LYS A 108 -24.03 -4.88 -13.09
C LYS A 108 -23.96 -3.38 -13.39
N GLN A 109 -22.76 -2.88 -13.70
CA GLN A 109 -22.55 -1.52 -14.18
C GLN A 109 -22.92 -1.40 -15.65
N ASN A 110 -23.39 -0.23 -16.07
CA ASN A 110 -23.55 0.06 -17.49
C ASN A 110 -22.19 0.41 -18.13
N GLU A 111 -22.11 0.38 -19.47
CA GLU A 111 -20.87 0.68 -20.20
C GLU A 111 -20.35 2.09 -19.90
N SER A 112 -21.22 3.07 -19.66
CA SER A 112 -20.81 4.45 -19.33
C SER A 112 -20.10 4.53 -17.98
N GLU A 113 -20.57 3.82 -16.96
CA GLU A 113 -19.95 3.73 -15.64
C GLU A 113 -18.59 3.04 -15.71
N GLN A 114 -18.49 1.96 -16.48
CA GLN A 114 -17.22 1.26 -16.71
C GLN A 114 -16.17 2.21 -17.32
N VAL A 115 -16.54 2.95 -18.38
CA VAL A 115 -15.65 3.92 -19.04
C VAL A 115 -15.23 5.03 -18.07
N LYS A 116 -16.18 5.61 -17.33
CA LYS A 116 -15.88 6.62 -16.30
C LYS A 116 -14.94 6.08 -15.22
N GLY A 117 -15.08 4.80 -14.87
CA GLY A 117 -14.22 4.15 -13.90
C GLY A 117 -12.75 4.11 -14.32
N TRP A 118 -12.48 3.78 -15.59
CA TRP A 118 -11.13 3.80 -16.15
C TRP A 118 -10.58 5.21 -16.42
N GLN A 119 -11.47 6.20 -16.59
CA GLN A 119 -11.11 7.62 -16.79
C GLN A 119 -10.88 8.38 -15.48
N LEU A 120 -11.11 7.75 -14.33
CA LEU A 120 -10.94 8.37 -13.01
C LEU A 120 -9.51 8.91 -12.79
N ILE A 121 -8.51 8.26 -13.39
CA ILE A 121 -7.11 8.62 -13.33
C ILE A 121 -6.63 8.97 -14.73
N ASP A 122 -6.21 10.23 -14.89
CA ASP A 122 -5.56 10.73 -16.09
C ASP A 122 -4.12 11.15 -15.74
N LEU A 123 -3.16 10.45 -16.33
CA LEU A 123 -1.73 10.74 -16.10
C LEU A 123 -1.29 12.05 -16.75
N ALA A 124 -1.98 12.53 -17.79
CA ALA A 124 -1.68 13.85 -18.38
C ALA A 124 -1.96 14.97 -17.37
N GLU A 125 -3.09 14.89 -16.65
CA GLU A 125 -3.40 15.83 -15.57
C GLU A 125 -2.45 15.69 -14.38
N GLU A 126 -1.88 14.50 -14.13
CA GLU A 126 -0.83 14.32 -13.11
C GLU A 126 0.47 15.04 -13.47
N TYR A 127 0.95 14.93 -14.71
CA TYR A 127 2.13 15.70 -15.15
C TYR A 127 1.87 17.20 -15.11
N LYS A 128 0.67 17.64 -15.50
CA LYS A 128 0.24 19.03 -15.41
C LYS A 128 0.17 19.53 -13.96
N ARG A 129 -0.29 18.70 -13.01
CA ARG A 129 -0.26 19.00 -11.56
C ARG A 129 1.17 19.27 -11.08
N MET A 130 2.15 18.48 -11.53
CA MET A 130 3.57 18.71 -11.25
C MET A 130 4.15 19.94 -11.98
N GLY A 131 3.38 20.58 -12.88
CA GLY A 131 3.82 21.72 -13.68
C GLY A 131 4.66 21.31 -14.89
N VAL A 132 4.36 20.17 -15.51
CA VAL A 132 5.03 19.64 -16.70
C VAL A 132 3.99 19.42 -17.81
N PRO A 133 4.23 19.81 -19.07
CA PRO A 133 5.45 20.40 -19.61
C PRO A 133 5.71 21.85 -19.14
N ASN A 134 6.97 22.27 -19.15
CA ASN A 134 7.45 23.60 -18.76
C ASN A 134 8.71 23.98 -19.58
N ASP A 135 9.42 25.04 -19.18
CA ASP A 135 10.61 25.51 -19.90
C ASP A 135 11.75 24.48 -19.93
N TYR A 136 11.77 23.52 -19.00
CA TYR A 136 12.82 22.52 -18.87
C TYR A 136 12.43 21.13 -19.38
N TRP A 137 11.14 20.78 -19.30
CA TRP A 137 10.62 19.44 -19.61
C TRP A 137 9.49 19.49 -20.65
N GLN A 138 9.48 18.54 -21.57
CA GLN A 138 8.46 18.45 -22.62
C GLN A 138 7.91 17.02 -22.78
N LEU A 139 6.67 16.92 -23.26
CA LEU A 139 6.10 15.67 -23.73
C LEU A 139 6.78 15.27 -25.05
N SER A 140 7.16 13.99 -25.15
CA SER A 140 7.73 13.39 -26.34
C SER A 140 6.74 12.41 -26.96
N ASP A 141 6.52 12.55 -28.26
CA ASP A 141 5.74 11.61 -29.09
C ASP A 141 6.53 10.35 -29.47
N ALA A 142 7.78 10.24 -29.03
CA ALA A 142 8.72 9.24 -29.51
C ALA A 142 8.29 7.79 -29.20
N ASN A 143 7.49 7.57 -28.16
CA ASN A 143 6.94 6.25 -27.81
C ASN A 143 5.43 6.10 -28.03
N ARG A 144 4.80 6.99 -28.81
CA ARG A 144 3.33 7.01 -29.02
C ARG A 144 2.74 5.69 -29.49
N ASP A 145 3.51 4.93 -30.26
CA ASP A 145 3.16 3.60 -30.80
C ASP A 145 4.04 2.48 -30.20
N TYR A 146 4.65 2.70 -29.02
CA TYR A 146 5.55 1.76 -28.36
C TYR A 146 6.80 1.35 -29.16
N LYS A 147 7.16 2.12 -30.19
CA LYS A 147 8.28 1.81 -31.11
C LYS A 147 9.66 1.88 -30.47
N ILE A 148 9.84 2.75 -29.48
CA ILE A 148 11.14 2.96 -28.82
C ILE A 148 11.30 2.02 -27.63
N CYS A 149 10.23 1.84 -26.84
CA CYS A 149 10.23 0.96 -25.71
C CYS A 149 8.83 0.37 -25.47
N GLU A 150 8.71 -0.94 -25.66
CA GLU A 150 7.44 -1.67 -25.51
C GLU A 150 6.92 -1.74 -24.07
N THR A 151 7.80 -1.49 -23.09
CA THR A 151 7.49 -1.61 -21.66
C THR A 151 7.33 -0.25 -20.96
N TYR A 152 7.40 0.84 -21.72
CA TYR A 152 7.13 2.20 -21.25
C TYR A 152 5.75 2.68 -21.74
N PRO A 153 5.17 3.70 -21.10
CA PRO A 153 3.92 4.28 -21.56
C PRO A 153 4.08 4.99 -22.92
N ARG A 154 2.93 5.27 -23.56
CA ARG A 154 2.88 6.01 -24.84
C ARG A 154 3.43 7.43 -24.73
N GLU A 155 3.10 8.08 -23.62
CA GLU A 155 3.48 9.45 -23.32
C GLU A 155 4.69 9.44 -22.39
N LEU A 156 5.78 10.08 -22.82
CA LEU A 156 7.02 10.16 -22.06
C LEU A 156 7.48 11.60 -21.97
N TYR A 157 7.90 12.01 -20.78
CA TYR A 157 8.41 13.35 -20.53
C TYR A 157 9.93 13.32 -20.44
N VAL A 158 10.57 14.20 -21.21
CA VAL A 158 12.03 14.28 -21.40
C VAL A 158 12.49 15.73 -21.32
N PRO A 159 13.78 16.01 -21.11
CA PRO A 159 14.29 17.38 -21.15
C PRO A 159 13.94 18.06 -22.48
N ARG A 160 13.56 19.34 -22.45
CA ARG A 160 13.21 20.12 -23.65
C ARG A 160 14.37 20.21 -24.65
N THR A 161 15.59 20.17 -24.16
CA THR A 161 16.82 20.19 -24.96
C THR A 161 17.19 18.83 -25.56
N ALA A 162 16.54 17.73 -25.15
CA ALA A 162 16.79 16.41 -25.71
C ALA A 162 16.02 16.24 -27.03
N SER A 163 16.76 16.12 -28.13
CA SER A 163 16.21 15.92 -29.48
C SER A 163 15.80 14.47 -29.73
N LYS A 164 14.95 14.21 -30.74
CA LYS A 164 14.53 12.84 -31.11
C LYS A 164 15.71 11.89 -31.37
N PRO A 165 16.79 12.29 -32.08
CA PRO A 165 17.98 11.44 -32.24
C PRO A 165 18.65 11.06 -30.92
N ILE A 166 18.72 11.98 -29.94
CA ILE A 166 19.27 11.70 -28.61
C ILE A 166 18.44 10.61 -27.92
N ILE A 167 17.11 10.73 -27.97
CA ILE A 167 16.19 9.76 -27.38
C ILE A 167 16.37 8.37 -28.01
N VAL A 168 16.41 8.30 -29.35
CA VAL A 168 16.56 7.04 -30.08
C VAL A 168 17.95 6.42 -29.86
N GLY A 169 19.00 7.21 -29.76
CA GLY A 169 20.35 6.72 -29.45
C GLY A 169 20.44 6.16 -28.03
N SER A 170 19.97 6.93 -27.04
CA SER A 170 19.93 6.50 -25.64
C SER A 170 19.10 5.22 -25.45
N SER A 171 17.94 5.09 -26.11
CA SER A 171 17.13 3.87 -26.00
C SER A 171 17.87 2.62 -26.50
N LYS A 172 18.62 2.71 -27.59
CA LYS A 172 19.43 1.57 -28.10
C LYS A 172 20.54 1.17 -27.14
N PHE A 173 21.04 2.11 -26.34
CA PHE A 173 22.10 1.87 -25.36
C PHE A 173 21.56 1.43 -23.98
N ARG A 174 20.26 1.51 -23.74
CA ARG A 174 19.63 1.18 -22.46
C ARG A 174 18.90 -0.17 -22.57
N SER A 175 19.07 -1.02 -21.56
CA SER A 175 18.47 -2.36 -21.56
C SER A 175 16.97 -2.30 -21.85
N LYS A 176 16.49 -3.09 -22.82
CA LYS A 176 15.09 -3.13 -23.25
C LYS A 176 14.52 -1.79 -23.75
N GLY A 177 15.37 -0.85 -24.19
CA GLY A 177 14.92 0.45 -24.69
C GLY A 177 14.48 1.42 -23.60
N ARG A 178 14.62 1.07 -22.31
CA ARG A 178 14.10 1.86 -21.18
C ARG A 178 15.07 3.00 -20.83
N PHE A 179 15.05 4.04 -21.67
CA PHE A 179 15.92 5.20 -21.58
C PHE A 179 15.51 6.16 -20.45
N PRO A 180 16.38 7.10 -20.02
CA PRO A 180 16.08 8.08 -18.98
C PRO A 180 14.83 8.92 -19.27
N VAL A 181 13.83 8.86 -18.40
CA VAL A 181 12.58 9.63 -18.51
C VAL A 181 12.13 10.15 -17.15
N LEU A 182 11.35 11.23 -17.15
CA LEU A 182 10.86 11.87 -15.94
C LEU A 182 9.82 10.99 -15.21
N SER A 183 10.11 10.71 -13.94
CA SER A 183 9.19 10.01 -13.01
C SER A 183 8.44 11.00 -12.11
N TYR A 184 9.13 12.03 -11.62
CA TYR A 184 8.59 13.06 -10.73
C TYR A 184 9.39 14.36 -10.87
N TYR A 185 8.72 15.51 -10.86
CA TYR A 185 9.36 16.83 -10.90
C TYR A 185 8.97 17.64 -9.66
N HIS A 186 9.98 18.05 -8.88
CA HIS A 186 9.76 18.82 -7.66
C HIS A 186 9.73 20.33 -7.97
N LYS A 187 8.55 20.86 -8.28
CA LYS A 187 8.34 22.25 -8.75
C LYS A 187 9.13 23.32 -7.97
N ASN A 188 9.12 23.27 -6.63
CA ASN A 188 9.76 24.30 -5.80
C ASN A 188 11.30 24.22 -5.76
N LYS A 189 11.87 23.05 -6.10
CA LYS A 189 13.33 22.82 -6.06
C LYS A 189 13.91 22.69 -7.47
N GLU A 190 13.04 22.68 -8.48
CA GLU A 190 13.35 22.48 -9.90
C GLU A 190 14.21 21.23 -10.17
N ALA A 191 14.17 20.26 -9.26
CA ALA A 191 14.90 19.00 -9.31
C ALA A 191 13.99 17.86 -9.76
N ALA A 192 14.56 16.89 -10.47
CA ALA A 192 13.81 15.79 -11.09
C ALA A 192 14.26 14.43 -10.56
N ILE A 193 13.30 13.54 -10.39
CA ILE A 193 13.52 12.09 -10.30
C ILE A 193 13.29 11.53 -11.69
N CYS A 194 14.35 11.02 -12.30
CA CYS A 194 14.29 10.28 -13.55
C CYS A 194 14.45 8.78 -13.30
N ARG A 195 13.93 7.97 -14.21
CA ARG A 195 14.05 6.51 -14.16
C ARG A 195 14.53 5.94 -15.48
N CYS A 196 15.30 4.85 -15.42
CA CYS A 196 15.70 4.08 -16.60
C CYS A 196 16.08 2.63 -16.24
N SER A 197 16.55 1.90 -17.25
CA SER A 197 17.29 0.66 -17.07
C SER A 197 18.80 0.89 -17.10
N GLN A 198 19.58 -0.16 -16.79
CA GLN A 198 21.03 -0.08 -16.88
C GLN A 198 21.53 0.21 -18.31
N PRO A 199 22.68 0.90 -18.45
CA PRO A 199 23.34 1.05 -19.74
C PRO A 199 23.95 -0.29 -20.21
N LEU A 200 24.10 -0.42 -21.52
CA LEU A 200 24.79 -1.52 -22.20
C LEU A 200 26.29 -1.20 -22.36
N SER A 201 26.93 -0.75 -21.27
CA SER A 201 28.31 -0.25 -21.28
C SER A 201 29.36 -1.34 -21.40
N GLY A 202 29.04 -2.59 -21.02
CA GLY A 202 30.02 -3.68 -20.95
C GLY A 202 31.30 -3.25 -20.25
N PHE A 203 32.44 -3.60 -20.83
CA PHE A 203 33.73 -3.14 -20.32
C PHE A 203 34.05 -1.69 -20.69
N SER A 204 33.76 -1.28 -21.93
CA SER A 204 34.22 0.00 -22.49
C SER A 204 33.27 0.66 -23.51
N ALA A 205 32.10 0.06 -23.76
CA ALA A 205 31.14 0.63 -24.69
C ALA A 205 30.59 1.97 -24.16
N ARG A 206 30.45 2.92 -25.08
CA ARG A 206 30.10 4.30 -24.81
C ARG A 206 29.03 4.75 -25.80
N CYS A 207 28.11 5.61 -25.37
CA CYS A 207 27.05 6.16 -26.21
C CYS A 207 26.95 7.67 -25.98
N LEU A 208 27.32 8.44 -27.01
CA LEU A 208 27.31 9.90 -26.94
C LEU A 208 25.89 10.45 -26.76
N GLU A 209 24.90 9.82 -27.38
CA GLU A 209 23.50 10.19 -27.22
C GLU A 209 23.01 9.99 -25.78
N ASP A 210 23.40 8.89 -25.12
CA ASP A 210 23.03 8.66 -23.72
C ASP A 210 23.72 9.64 -22.76
N GLU A 211 24.99 9.97 -23.02
CA GLU A 211 25.70 11.00 -22.26
C GLU A 211 25.07 12.38 -22.44
N HIS A 212 24.71 12.75 -23.67
CA HIS A 212 23.98 13.98 -23.93
C HIS A 212 22.58 13.98 -23.29
N MET A 213 21.93 12.82 -23.21
CA MET A 213 20.65 12.68 -22.50
C MET A 213 20.80 12.97 -21.01
N LEU A 214 21.79 12.38 -20.34
CA LEU A 214 22.06 12.66 -18.92
C LEU A 214 22.51 14.11 -18.70
N GLN A 215 23.31 14.66 -19.62
CA GLN A 215 23.68 16.08 -19.59
C GLN A 215 22.47 16.99 -19.75
N ALA A 216 21.49 16.63 -20.59
CA ALA A 216 20.25 17.39 -20.76
C ALA A 216 19.40 17.38 -19.48
N ILE A 217 19.35 16.26 -18.75
CA ILE A 217 18.68 16.18 -17.44
C ILE A 217 19.39 17.08 -16.41
N SER A 218 20.72 16.99 -16.32
CA SER A 218 21.53 17.87 -15.46
C SER A 218 21.30 19.36 -15.79
N LYS A 219 21.22 19.71 -17.09
CA LYS A 219 20.97 21.07 -17.56
C LYS A 219 19.50 21.52 -17.38
N ALA A 220 18.57 20.61 -17.22
CA ALA A 220 17.17 20.91 -16.92
C ALA A 220 16.96 21.33 -15.45
N ASN A 221 17.95 21.12 -14.58
CA ASN A 221 17.96 21.64 -13.22
C ASN A 221 18.80 22.94 -13.16
N PRO A 222 18.19 24.12 -13.00
CA PRO A 222 18.90 25.39 -12.92
C PRO A 222 19.66 25.56 -11.60
N SER A 223 19.18 24.96 -10.50
CA SER A 223 19.73 25.14 -9.16
C SER A 223 20.99 24.31 -8.91
N ASN A 224 21.04 23.08 -9.46
CA ASN A 224 22.18 22.19 -9.27
C ASN A 224 22.49 21.40 -10.55
N ARG A 225 23.68 21.64 -11.13
CA ARG A 225 24.15 20.95 -12.33
C ARG A 225 24.70 19.56 -12.04
N TYR A 226 24.99 19.22 -10.79
CA TYR A 226 25.32 17.85 -10.43
C TYR A 226 24.06 16.99 -10.38
N MET A 227 24.16 15.76 -10.90
CA MET A 227 23.09 14.77 -10.87
C MET A 227 23.59 13.51 -10.15
N TYR A 228 22.75 12.90 -9.31
CA TYR A 228 23.05 11.56 -8.79
C TYR A 228 22.59 10.49 -9.79
N VAL A 229 23.40 9.45 -9.94
CA VAL A 229 22.98 8.19 -10.57
C VAL A 229 22.92 7.14 -9.48
N MET A 230 21.72 6.66 -9.21
CA MET A 230 21.43 5.72 -8.13
C MET A 230 21.17 4.35 -8.74
N ASP A 231 22.18 3.48 -8.67
CA ASP A 231 22.03 2.08 -9.03
C ASP A 231 21.56 1.31 -7.80
N THR A 232 20.34 0.81 -7.89
CA THR A 232 19.70 0.15 -6.77
C THR A 232 20.33 -1.20 -6.41
N ARG A 233 21.21 -1.74 -7.26
CA ARG A 233 21.84 -3.07 -7.05
C ARG A 233 22.97 -3.01 -6.00
N PRO A 234 23.31 -4.15 -5.39
CA PRO A 234 24.63 -4.33 -4.79
C PRO A 234 25.73 -4.21 -5.85
N LYS A 235 26.86 -3.58 -5.48
CA LYS A 235 28.00 -3.36 -6.38
C LYS A 235 28.47 -4.64 -7.07
N LEU A 236 28.51 -5.76 -6.35
CA LEU A 236 28.89 -7.06 -6.91
C LEU A 236 27.97 -7.51 -8.06
N ASN A 237 26.66 -7.36 -7.88
CA ASN A 237 25.67 -7.72 -8.89
C ASN A 237 25.76 -6.78 -10.11
N ALA A 238 26.08 -5.51 -9.90
CA ALA A 238 26.33 -4.56 -10.99
C ALA A 238 27.59 -4.92 -11.79
N MET A 239 28.68 -5.32 -11.11
CA MET A 239 29.91 -5.80 -11.75
C MET A 239 29.68 -7.10 -12.55
N ALA A 240 28.89 -8.04 -12.03
CA ALA A 240 28.52 -9.26 -12.76
C ALA A 240 27.73 -8.94 -14.04
N ASN A 241 26.78 -7.99 -13.99
CA ASN A 241 26.08 -7.53 -15.19
C ASN A 241 27.01 -6.82 -16.18
N ARG A 242 28.00 -6.08 -15.68
CA ARG A 242 29.02 -5.43 -16.51
C ARG A 242 29.81 -6.46 -17.33
N ALA A 243 30.20 -7.58 -16.70
CA ALA A 243 30.88 -8.67 -17.38
C ALA A 243 30.00 -9.33 -18.48
N ALA A 244 28.67 -9.27 -18.35
CA ALA A 244 27.71 -9.79 -19.32
C ALA A 244 27.34 -8.77 -20.43
N GLY A 245 28.12 -7.70 -20.62
CA GLY A 245 27.89 -6.69 -21.66
C GLY A 245 26.86 -5.61 -21.30
N LYS A 246 26.36 -5.60 -20.06
CA LYS A 246 25.52 -4.54 -19.50
C LYS A 246 26.40 -3.64 -18.62
N GLY A 247 25.89 -3.05 -17.54
CA GLY A 247 26.79 -2.38 -16.58
C GLY A 247 26.15 -1.20 -15.88
N TYR A 248 26.96 -0.17 -15.70
CA TYR A 248 26.62 1.09 -15.06
C TYR A 248 27.46 2.21 -15.68
N GLU A 249 27.09 3.45 -15.42
CA GLU A 249 27.69 4.68 -15.91
C GLU A 249 29.12 4.82 -15.38
N ASN A 250 30.08 5.10 -16.27
CA ASN A 250 31.45 5.40 -15.87
C ASN A 250 31.61 6.90 -15.62
N GLU A 251 32.01 7.31 -14.41
CA GLU A 251 32.16 8.72 -14.03
C GLU A 251 33.14 9.49 -14.94
N ASP A 252 34.11 8.82 -15.57
CA ASP A 252 35.01 9.44 -16.55
C ASP A 252 34.30 9.88 -17.85
N ASN A 253 33.25 9.15 -18.24
CA ASN A 253 32.51 9.39 -19.49
C ASN A 253 31.31 10.33 -19.27
N TYR A 254 30.64 10.19 -18.13
CA TYR A 254 29.46 10.96 -17.77
C TYR A 254 29.87 12.15 -16.90
N SER A 255 30.09 13.31 -17.51
CA SER A 255 30.42 14.52 -16.77
C SER A 255 29.28 14.94 -15.83
N ASN A 256 29.61 15.45 -14.64
CA ASN A 256 28.67 16.00 -13.65
C ASN A 256 27.70 14.99 -13.03
N ILE A 257 28.05 13.69 -13.03
CA ILE A 257 27.31 12.69 -12.25
C ILE A 257 28.05 12.35 -10.95
N ARG A 258 27.28 11.94 -9.94
CA ARG A 258 27.79 11.23 -8.75
C ARG A 258 27.12 9.87 -8.67
N PHE A 259 27.91 8.81 -8.73
CA PHE A 259 27.37 7.47 -8.76
C PHE A 259 27.22 6.88 -7.35
N GLN A 260 26.07 6.27 -7.05
CA GLN A 260 25.80 5.64 -5.76
C GLN A 260 25.15 4.26 -5.92
N PHE A 261 25.73 3.25 -5.26
CA PHE A 261 25.10 1.94 -5.07
C PHE A 261 24.31 1.91 -3.76
N VAL A 262 23.10 1.35 -3.75
CA VAL A 262 22.28 1.26 -2.51
C VAL A 262 22.02 -0.16 -2.00
N GLY A 263 22.35 -1.19 -2.78
CA GLY A 263 22.42 -2.57 -2.24
C GLY A 263 21.11 -3.33 -2.10
N ILE A 264 20.08 -3.05 -2.90
CA ILE A 264 18.83 -3.82 -2.90
C ILE A 264 18.98 -5.07 -3.77
N GLU A 265 18.87 -6.24 -3.13
CA GLU A 265 19.02 -7.55 -3.75
C GLU A 265 18.00 -7.83 -4.87
N ASN A 266 18.25 -8.89 -5.65
CA ASN A 266 17.40 -9.25 -6.79
C ASN A 266 16.11 -9.99 -6.38
N ILE A 267 15.23 -10.18 -7.37
CA ILE A 267 13.91 -10.82 -7.20
C ILE A 267 13.96 -12.22 -6.58
N HIS A 268 15.01 -13.00 -6.83
CA HIS A 268 15.14 -14.36 -6.32
C HIS A 268 15.46 -14.37 -4.83
N VAL A 269 16.28 -13.42 -4.37
CA VAL A 269 16.55 -13.21 -2.95
C VAL A 269 15.27 -12.79 -2.22
N MET A 270 14.50 -11.86 -2.79
CA MET A 270 13.23 -11.41 -2.17
C MET A 270 12.20 -12.53 -2.07
N ARG A 271 12.07 -13.36 -3.11
CA ARG A 271 11.20 -14.55 -3.08
C ARG A 271 11.63 -15.54 -2.00
N SER A 272 12.92 -15.84 -1.91
CA SER A 272 13.45 -16.75 -0.87
C SER A 272 13.25 -16.18 0.54
N SER A 273 13.43 -14.88 0.70
CA SER A 273 13.18 -14.18 1.96
C SER A 273 11.73 -14.28 2.42
N LEU A 274 10.77 -14.02 1.52
CA LEU A 274 9.35 -14.18 1.82
C LEU A 274 8.99 -15.64 2.11
N GLN A 275 9.54 -16.62 1.38
CA GLN A 275 9.27 -18.03 1.64
C GLN A 275 9.66 -18.41 3.08
N LYS A 276 10.86 -17.99 3.54
CA LYS A 276 11.30 -18.20 4.93
C LYS A 276 10.40 -17.48 5.94
N LEU A 277 9.96 -16.26 5.62
CA LEU A 277 9.03 -15.53 6.48
C LEU A 277 7.70 -16.26 6.64
N LEU A 278 7.13 -16.76 5.55
CA LEU A 278 5.86 -17.51 5.53
C LEU A 278 5.99 -18.87 6.22
N GLU A 279 7.16 -19.51 6.14
CA GLU A 279 7.46 -20.74 6.87
C GLU A 279 7.47 -20.50 8.39
N VAL A 280 8.19 -19.47 8.84
CA VAL A 280 8.28 -19.13 10.28
C VAL A 280 6.93 -18.68 10.82
N SER A 281 6.30 -17.68 10.19
CA SER A 281 4.95 -17.23 10.58
C SER A 281 3.95 -18.36 10.53
N GLY A 282 4.18 -19.33 9.65
CA GLY A 282 3.31 -20.45 9.47
C GLY A 282 3.43 -21.61 10.45
N THR A 283 4.50 -21.64 11.24
CA THR A 283 4.82 -22.77 12.11
C THR A 283 4.02 -22.69 13.41
N ARG A 284 3.43 -23.83 13.83
CA ARG A 284 2.64 -23.93 15.06
C ARG A 284 3.57 -24.14 16.26
N GLY A 285 3.19 -23.59 17.42
CA GLY A 285 3.85 -23.89 18.70
C GLY A 285 5.27 -23.32 18.84
N LEU A 286 5.63 -22.31 18.06
CA LEU A 286 6.91 -21.61 18.20
C LEU A 286 6.99 -20.86 19.53
N SER A 287 8.17 -20.86 20.15
CA SER A 287 8.49 -19.90 21.21
C SER A 287 8.67 -18.50 20.61
N ILE A 288 8.55 -17.47 21.45
CA ILE A 288 8.79 -16.08 21.01
C ILE A 288 10.22 -15.91 20.47
N ASN A 289 11.20 -16.53 21.12
CA ASN A 289 12.60 -16.45 20.71
C ASN A 289 12.84 -17.10 19.34
N ASP A 290 12.25 -18.28 19.11
CA ASP A 290 12.37 -18.97 17.82
C ASP A 290 11.67 -18.20 16.69
N PHE A 291 10.51 -17.61 16.98
CA PHE A 291 9.82 -16.75 16.02
C PHE A 291 10.66 -15.53 15.64
N LEU A 292 11.22 -14.82 16.63
CA LEU A 292 12.06 -13.63 16.38
C LEU A 292 13.35 -14.00 15.64
N SER A 293 14.00 -15.10 16.03
CA SER A 293 15.20 -15.60 15.34
C SER A 293 14.90 -16.03 13.90
N GLY A 294 13.77 -16.71 13.68
CA GLY A 294 13.31 -17.08 12.34
C GLY A 294 12.96 -15.86 11.48
N LEU A 295 12.29 -14.87 12.07
CA LEU A 295 11.96 -13.60 11.42
C LEU A 295 13.25 -12.86 10.99
N GLU A 296 14.24 -12.76 11.86
CA GLU A 296 15.56 -12.19 11.53
C GLU A 296 16.25 -12.99 10.43
N SER A 297 16.27 -14.32 10.54
CA SER A 297 16.90 -15.24 9.59
C SER A 297 16.25 -15.22 8.20
N SER A 298 14.98 -14.82 8.10
CA SER A 298 14.31 -14.57 6.81
C SER A 298 14.95 -13.41 6.04
N GLY A 299 15.56 -12.46 6.75
CA GLY A 299 16.11 -11.23 6.18
C GLY A 299 15.05 -10.24 5.68
N TRP A 300 13.75 -10.52 5.84
CA TRP A 300 12.68 -9.74 5.23
C TRP A 300 12.70 -8.27 5.64
N LEU A 301 12.73 -8.00 6.95
CA LEU A 301 12.77 -6.63 7.47
C LEU A 301 14.05 -5.88 7.06
N ARG A 302 15.17 -6.59 6.90
CA ARG A 302 16.42 -6.00 6.37
C ARG A 302 16.25 -5.55 4.91
N HIS A 303 15.48 -6.29 4.11
CA HIS A 303 15.18 -5.90 2.74
C HIS A 303 14.21 -4.72 2.67
N ILE A 304 13.16 -4.70 3.51
CA ILE A 304 12.26 -3.53 3.63
C ILE A 304 13.06 -2.28 4.05
N LYS A 305 13.97 -2.42 5.02
CA LYS A 305 14.88 -1.36 5.43
C LYS A 305 15.74 -0.84 4.27
N ALA A 306 16.39 -1.72 3.52
CA ALA A 306 17.24 -1.32 2.40
C ALA A 306 16.46 -0.57 1.30
N VAL A 307 15.22 -0.97 1.03
CA VAL A 307 14.33 -0.26 0.10
C VAL A 307 13.98 1.13 0.63
N LEU A 308 13.70 1.26 1.93
CA LEU A 308 13.36 2.56 2.53
C LEU A 308 14.59 3.48 2.65
N ASP A 309 15.77 2.96 2.99
CA ASP A 309 17.04 3.71 2.99
C ASP A 309 17.32 4.34 1.63
N ALA A 310 17.10 3.57 0.56
CA ALA A 310 17.25 4.03 -0.82
C ALA A 310 16.27 5.18 -1.13
N ALA A 311 15.00 5.06 -0.74
CA ALA A 311 14.02 6.12 -0.92
C ALA A 311 14.36 7.39 -0.10
N VAL A 312 14.87 7.23 1.12
CA VAL A 312 15.31 8.35 1.97
C VAL A 312 16.50 9.08 1.34
N PHE A 313 17.48 8.34 0.81
CA PHE A 313 18.61 8.93 0.10
C PHE A 313 18.13 9.76 -1.10
N LEU A 314 17.24 9.18 -1.92
CA LEU A 314 16.64 9.86 -3.07
C LEU A 314 15.91 11.14 -2.64
N ALA A 315 15.06 11.06 -1.61
CA ALA A 315 14.29 12.20 -1.13
C ALA A 315 15.20 13.31 -0.59
N LYS A 316 16.28 12.97 0.14
CA LYS A 316 17.25 13.94 0.65
C LYS A 316 18.03 14.64 -0.48
N ALA A 317 18.47 13.89 -1.50
CA ALA A 317 19.14 14.48 -2.65
C ALA A 317 18.27 15.53 -3.36
N ILE A 318 16.96 15.28 -3.48
CA ILE A 318 16.01 16.24 -4.06
C ILE A 318 15.75 17.42 -3.11
N ALA A 319 15.34 17.15 -1.87
CA ALA A 319 14.81 18.18 -0.98
C ALA A 319 15.88 19.07 -0.35
N VAL A 320 17.04 18.47 0.02
CA VAL A 320 18.13 19.15 0.73
C VAL A 320 19.15 19.69 -0.26
N GLU A 321 19.65 18.86 -1.18
CA GLU A 321 20.71 19.23 -2.12
C GLU A 321 20.19 19.87 -3.42
N SER A 322 18.87 19.87 -3.64
CA SER A 322 18.24 20.32 -4.89
C SER A 322 18.87 19.65 -6.13
N ALA A 323 19.37 18.43 -5.98
CA ALA A 323 20.06 17.68 -7.03
C ALA A 323 19.08 16.75 -7.73
N SER A 324 19.11 16.70 -9.07
CA SER A 324 18.32 15.73 -9.82
C SER A 324 18.93 14.33 -9.67
N VAL A 325 18.10 13.30 -9.73
CA VAL A 325 18.52 11.90 -9.52
C VAL A 325 17.98 11.02 -10.63
N LEU A 326 18.86 10.24 -11.27
CA LEU A 326 18.51 9.15 -12.16
C LEU A 326 18.56 7.83 -11.38
N VAL A 327 17.40 7.19 -11.23
CA VAL A 327 17.29 5.90 -10.54
C VAL A 327 17.21 4.78 -11.58
N HIS A 328 18.07 3.79 -11.45
CA HIS A 328 17.94 2.56 -12.22
C HIS A 328 18.35 1.33 -11.43
N CYS A 329 18.16 0.18 -12.06
CA CYS A 329 18.59 -1.11 -11.54
C CYS A 329 19.14 -1.92 -12.71
N SER A 330 18.84 -3.21 -12.79
CA SER A 330 19.04 -3.98 -14.02
C SER A 330 18.10 -3.51 -15.14
N ASP A 331 16.79 -3.76 -14.99
CA ASP A 331 15.82 -3.55 -16.07
C ASP A 331 14.88 -2.35 -15.82
N GLY A 332 14.90 -1.74 -14.64
CA GLY A 332 14.21 -0.47 -14.39
C GLY A 332 12.70 -0.57 -14.09
N TRP A 333 12.19 -1.74 -13.70
CA TRP A 333 10.75 -1.96 -13.42
C TRP A 333 10.43 -2.60 -12.06
N ASP A 334 11.42 -3.11 -11.32
CA ASP A 334 11.23 -3.67 -9.97
C ASP A 334 11.67 -2.67 -8.89
N ARG A 335 12.95 -2.74 -8.47
CA ARG A 335 13.56 -1.84 -7.47
C ARG A 335 13.46 -0.36 -7.83
N THR A 336 13.58 -0.05 -9.12
CA THR A 336 13.41 1.32 -9.60
C THR A 336 11.99 1.83 -9.34
N SER A 337 10.95 1.00 -9.54
CA SER A 337 9.58 1.38 -9.22
C SER A 337 9.38 1.57 -7.73
N GLN A 338 9.94 0.68 -6.89
CA GLN A 338 9.93 0.81 -5.43
C GLN A 338 10.53 2.15 -4.99
N VAL A 339 11.76 2.45 -5.44
CA VAL A 339 12.51 3.62 -5.02
C VAL A 339 11.91 4.92 -5.55
N CYS A 340 11.53 4.98 -6.84
CA CYS A 340 10.88 6.17 -7.40
C CYS A 340 9.55 6.48 -6.69
N SER A 341 8.72 5.46 -6.45
CA SER A 341 7.42 5.64 -5.83
C SER A 341 7.54 6.09 -4.37
N LEU A 342 8.41 5.43 -3.60
CA LEU A 342 8.64 5.80 -2.20
C LEU A 342 9.30 7.17 -2.08
N GLY A 343 10.29 7.48 -2.93
CA GLY A 343 10.90 8.81 -2.96
C GLY A 343 9.87 9.90 -3.24
N ALA A 344 9.00 9.70 -4.23
CA ALA A 344 7.91 10.62 -4.53
C ALA A 344 6.92 10.74 -3.36
N LEU A 345 6.56 9.64 -2.70
CA LEU A 345 5.66 9.62 -1.53
C LEU A 345 6.23 10.37 -0.32
N LEU A 346 7.55 10.32 -0.12
CA LEU A 346 8.23 11.10 0.92
C LEU A 346 8.25 12.60 0.59
N LEU A 347 8.25 12.97 -0.70
CA LEU A 347 8.42 14.34 -1.17
C LEU A 347 7.11 15.09 -1.46
N ASP A 348 6.02 14.39 -1.77
CA ASP A 348 4.77 15.00 -2.23
C ASP A 348 3.59 14.51 -1.38
N SER A 349 2.93 15.44 -0.68
CA SER A 349 1.75 15.14 0.14
C SER A 349 0.55 14.70 -0.68
N TYR A 350 0.48 15.04 -1.98
CA TYR A 350 -0.58 14.56 -2.86
C TYR A 350 -0.60 13.03 -2.92
N TYR A 351 0.55 12.37 -3.07
CA TYR A 351 0.60 10.91 -3.14
C TYR A 351 0.24 10.21 -1.82
N ARG A 352 0.14 10.95 -0.71
CA ARG A 352 -0.32 10.46 0.60
C ARG A 352 -1.85 10.54 0.76
N THR A 353 -2.56 11.12 -0.21
CA THR A 353 -4.02 11.05 -0.33
C THR A 353 -4.45 9.70 -0.92
N ILE A 354 -5.69 9.27 -0.67
CA ILE A 354 -6.27 8.05 -1.24
C ILE A 354 -6.17 8.09 -2.77
N LYS A 355 -6.65 9.18 -3.39
CA LYS A 355 -6.61 9.34 -4.84
C LYS A 355 -5.18 9.44 -5.36
N GLY A 356 -4.32 10.23 -4.70
CA GLY A 356 -2.93 10.39 -5.13
C GLY A 356 -2.14 9.10 -5.06
N PHE A 357 -2.40 8.23 -4.07
CA PHE A 357 -1.75 6.91 -4.01
C PHE A 357 -2.17 6.00 -5.17
N MET A 358 -3.44 6.04 -5.58
CA MET A 358 -3.90 5.33 -6.79
C MET A 358 -3.18 5.86 -8.04
N VAL A 359 -3.04 7.19 -8.17
CA VAL A 359 -2.29 7.83 -9.27
C VAL A 359 -0.81 7.42 -9.26
N LEU A 360 -0.20 7.34 -8.07
CA LEU A 360 1.19 6.89 -7.92
C LEU A 360 1.37 5.45 -8.43
N ILE A 361 0.45 4.55 -8.09
CA ILE A 361 0.45 3.16 -8.57
C ILE A 361 0.25 3.10 -10.08
N GLU A 362 -0.76 3.78 -10.62
CA GLU A 362 -1.03 3.85 -12.07
C GLU A 362 0.18 4.37 -12.84
N LYS A 363 0.83 5.42 -12.33
CA LYS A 363 2.03 6.00 -12.93
C LYS A 363 3.22 5.05 -12.80
N ASP A 364 3.74 4.85 -11.60
CA ASP A 364 5.09 4.30 -11.41
C ASP A 364 5.17 2.78 -11.54
N TRP A 365 4.04 2.08 -11.51
CA TRP A 365 3.96 0.63 -11.57
C TRP A 365 3.23 0.14 -12.82
N ILE A 366 2.00 0.57 -13.03
CA ILE A 366 1.16 0.07 -14.13
C ILE A 366 1.70 0.61 -15.46
N SER A 367 1.75 1.94 -15.63
CA SER A 367 2.13 2.57 -16.90
C SER A 367 3.61 2.35 -17.23
N PHE A 368 4.50 2.41 -16.22
CA PHE A 368 5.93 2.16 -16.37
C PHE A 368 6.31 0.67 -16.41
N GLY A 369 5.34 -0.24 -16.52
CA GLY A 369 5.56 -1.62 -16.92
C GLY A 369 6.22 -2.50 -15.86
N HIS A 370 5.78 -2.40 -14.61
CA HIS A 370 6.02 -3.46 -13.63
C HIS A 370 5.33 -4.75 -14.09
N LYS A 371 6.08 -5.85 -14.06
CA LYS A 371 5.67 -7.15 -14.60
C LYS A 371 4.70 -7.89 -13.68
N PHE A 372 3.53 -7.32 -13.38
CA PHE A 372 2.57 -7.89 -12.42
C PHE A 372 2.18 -9.33 -12.75
N SER A 373 1.92 -9.66 -14.02
CA SER A 373 1.58 -11.02 -14.43
C SER A 373 2.66 -12.03 -14.03
N ASP A 374 3.92 -11.72 -14.31
CA ASP A 374 5.05 -12.59 -13.97
C ASP A 374 5.36 -12.60 -12.47
N ARG A 375 5.36 -11.42 -11.82
CA ARG A 375 5.72 -11.27 -10.39
C ARG A 375 4.68 -11.90 -9.47
N CYS A 376 3.40 -11.85 -9.84
CA CYS A 376 2.27 -12.36 -9.06
C CYS A 376 1.75 -13.71 -9.55
N CYS A 377 2.38 -14.33 -10.56
CA CYS A 377 1.98 -15.62 -11.12
C CYS A 377 0.52 -15.62 -11.61
N GLN A 378 0.13 -14.65 -12.45
CA GLN A 378 -1.25 -14.59 -12.96
C GLN A 378 -1.54 -15.71 -13.97
N LEU A 379 -0.53 -16.07 -14.77
CA LEU A 379 -0.57 -17.16 -15.74
C LEU A 379 0.48 -18.24 -15.42
N ASP A 380 0.43 -19.37 -16.13
CA ASP A 380 1.43 -20.45 -16.06
C ASP A 380 2.77 -20.02 -16.72
N GLY A 381 3.49 -19.14 -16.04
CA GLY A 381 4.79 -18.58 -16.44
C GLY A 381 5.99 -19.22 -15.73
N ASP A 382 7.19 -18.65 -15.93
CA ASP A 382 8.41 -19.14 -15.25
C ASP A 382 8.33 -18.87 -13.73
N PRO A 383 8.36 -19.91 -12.87
CA PRO A 383 8.35 -19.74 -11.42
C PRO A 383 9.51 -18.88 -10.89
N LYS A 384 10.62 -18.78 -11.64
CA LYS A 384 11.79 -17.93 -11.30
C LYS A 384 11.51 -16.44 -11.37
N GLU A 385 10.52 -16.02 -12.15
CA GLU A 385 10.12 -14.62 -12.29
C GLU A 385 9.18 -14.15 -11.17
N ILE A 386 8.61 -15.06 -10.39
CA ILE A 386 7.71 -14.73 -9.26
C ILE A 386 8.51 -14.05 -8.14
N SER A 387 8.01 -12.91 -7.63
CA SER A 387 8.68 -12.18 -6.56
C SER A 387 7.77 -11.13 -5.92
N PRO A 388 7.83 -10.93 -4.58
CA PRO A 388 6.92 -10.05 -3.85
C PRO A 388 7.32 -8.55 -3.89
N VAL A 389 7.72 -8.06 -5.07
CA VAL A 389 8.27 -6.69 -5.22
C VAL A 389 7.23 -5.62 -4.85
N PHE A 390 5.98 -5.79 -5.30
CA PHE A 390 4.90 -4.87 -4.96
C PHE A 390 4.43 -5.02 -3.50
N THR A 391 4.43 -6.24 -2.96
CA THR A 391 4.19 -6.48 -1.52
C THR A 391 5.20 -5.74 -0.65
N GLN A 392 6.50 -5.79 -1.00
CA GLN A 392 7.54 -5.03 -0.30
C GLN A 392 7.28 -3.53 -0.35
N PHE A 393 6.80 -3.00 -1.49
CA PHE A 393 6.42 -1.60 -1.59
C PHE A 393 5.28 -1.25 -0.63
N LEU A 394 4.20 -2.03 -0.62
CA LEU A 394 3.08 -1.80 0.29
C LEU A 394 3.51 -1.90 1.76
N GLU A 395 4.40 -2.82 2.11
CA GLU A 395 4.93 -2.94 3.46
C GLU A 395 5.85 -1.78 3.83
N SER A 396 6.64 -1.25 2.89
CA SER A 396 7.38 0.00 3.10
C SER A 396 6.42 1.18 3.35
N VAL A 397 5.31 1.27 2.63
CA VAL A 397 4.28 2.30 2.86
C VAL A 397 3.61 2.12 4.22
N TRP A 398 3.30 0.89 4.62
CA TRP A 398 2.75 0.60 5.95
C TRP A 398 3.74 1.00 7.08
N ASN A 399 5.04 0.73 6.91
CA ASN A 399 6.05 1.21 7.86
C ASN A 399 6.08 2.75 7.95
N LEU A 400 5.79 3.47 6.86
CA LEU A 400 5.65 4.93 6.89
C LEU A 400 4.36 5.36 7.60
N THR A 401 3.23 4.68 7.42
CA THR A 401 2.00 4.98 8.16
C THR A 401 2.15 4.76 9.66
N GLU A 402 2.96 3.77 10.06
CA GLU A 402 3.29 3.51 11.46
C GLU A 402 4.18 4.61 12.08
N GLN A 403 5.11 5.18 11.32
CA GLN A 403 5.98 6.27 11.79
C GLN A 403 5.31 7.64 11.72
N PHE A 404 4.38 7.85 10.78
CA PHE A 404 3.68 9.12 10.56
C PHE A 404 2.15 8.94 10.54
N PRO A 405 1.51 8.69 11.70
CA PRO A 405 0.09 8.33 11.76
C PRO A 405 -0.89 9.39 11.25
N GLN A 406 -0.46 10.64 11.09
CA GLN A 406 -1.31 11.76 10.63
C GLN A 406 -1.04 12.17 9.16
N ALA A 407 0.00 11.62 8.52
CA ALA A 407 0.48 12.11 7.22
C ALA A 407 -0.24 11.49 6.01
N PHE A 408 -0.96 10.39 6.22
CA PHE A 408 -1.62 9.61 5.17
C PHE A 408 -3.13 9.64 5.33
N GLU A 409 -3.85 9.94 4.26
CA GLU A 409 -5.32 9.94 4.24
C GLU A 409 -5.89 8.52 4.34
N TYR A 410 -5.13 7.53 3.88
CA TYR A 410 -5.52 6.13 3.94
C TYR A 410 -4.97 5.42 5.18
N ASN A 411 -5.70 4.40 5.63
CA ASN A 411 -5.32 3.51 6.71
C ASN A 411 -4.75 2.17 6.19
N GLU A 412 -4.41 1.29 7.13
CA GLU A 412 -3.88 -0.04 6.84
C GLU A 412 -4.83 -0.92 5.98
N ALA A 413 -6.15 -0.81 6.19
CA ALA A 413 -7.13 -1.60 5.46
C ALA A 413 -7.10 -1.29 3.96
N PHE A 414 -6.81 -0.05 3.57
CA PHE A 414 -6.65 0.33 2.17
C PHE A 414 -5.49 -0.44 1.51
N LEU A 415 -4.33 -0.49 2.18
CA LEU A 415 -3.15 -1.19 1.68
C LEU A 415 -3.39 -2.70 1.56
N LEU A 416 -4.05 -3.30 2.55
CA LEU A 416 -4.43 -4.72 2.53
C LEU A 416 -5.43 -5.03 1.40
N GLN A 417 -6.40 -4.15 1.13
CA GLN A 417 -7.34 -4.35 0.01
C GLN A 417 -6.67 -4.21 -1.35
N ILE A 418 -5.71 -3.30 -1.51
CA ILE A 418 -4.90 -3.22 -2.74
C ILE A 418 -4.11 -4.53 -2.90
N HIS A 419 -3.45 -5.01 -1.84
CA HIS A 419 -2.69 -6.27 -1.88
C HIS A 419 -3.59 -7.46 -2.27
N GLU A 420 -4.77 -7.57 -1.67
CA GLU A 420 -5.76 -8.59 -2.03
C GLU A 420 -6.09 -8.50 -3.52
N HIS A 421 -6.39 -7.30 -4.03
CA HIS A 421 -6.84 -7.16 -5.40
C HIS A 421 -5.76 -7.33 -6.48
N VAL A 422 -4.48 -7.14 -6.13
CA VAL A 422 -3.33 -7.50 -6.99
C VAL A 422 -3.30 -9.01 -7.28
N HIS A 423 -3.59 -9.84 -6.28
CA HIS A 423 -3.65 -11.28 -6.43
C HIS A 423 -5.04 -11.78 -6.87
N SER A 424 -6.07 -10.97 -6.63
CA SER A 424 -7.44 -11.41 -6.82
C SER A 424 -7.85 -11.61 -8.27
N CYS A 425 -7.14 -10.97 -9.21
CA CYS A 425 -7.49 -10.87 -10.61
C CYS A 425 -8.98 -10.53 -10.87
N GLN A 426 -9.65 -9.83 -9.95
CA GLN A 426 -11.06 -9.42 -10.10
C GLN A 426 -11.19 -8.16 -10.96
N PHE A 427 -10.18 -7.30 -10.95
CA PHE A 427 -10.12 -6.05 -11.70
C PHE A 427 -8.96 -6.07 -12.70
N GLY A 428 -9.07 -5.30 -13.77
CA GLY A 428 -8.09 -5.29 -14.87
C GLY A 428 -6.78 -4.55 -14.57
N ASN A 429 -6.70 -3.74 -13.50
CA ASN A 429 -5.59 -2.78 -13.32
C ASN A 429 -4.21 -3.45 -13.27
N PHE A 430 -4.13 -4.57 -12.54
CA PHE A 430 -2.86 -5.27 -12.33
C PHE A 430 -2.63 -6.41 -13.33
N LEU A 431 -3.52 -6.61 -14.31
CA LEU A 431 -3.33 -7.65 -15.33
C LEU A 431 -2.28 -7.24 -16.35
N GLY A 432 -1.45 -8.19 -16.79
CA GLY A 432 -0.38 -7.94 -17.75
C GLY A 432 0.91 -7.40 -17.14
N ASN A 433 1.91 -7.24 -18.00
CA ASN A 433 3.27 -6.87 -17.66
C ASN A 433 3.65 -5.44 -18.12
N CYS A 434 2.95 -4.88 -19.11
CA CYS A 434 3.16 -3.49 -19.53
C CYS A 434 1.90 -2.85 -20.12
N GLN A 435 1.93 -1.53 -20.30
CA GLN A 435 0.79 -0.77 -20.83
C GLN A 435 0.39 -1.19 -22.26
N LYS A 436 1.38 -1.52 -23.11
CA LYS A 436 1.13 -2.02 -24.48
C LYS A 436 0.24 -3.27 -24.47
N GLU A 437 0.62 -4.27 -23.67
CA GLU A 437 -0.14 -5.52 -23.53
C GLU A 437 -1.56 -5.26 -22.99
N ARG A 438 -1.72 -4.34 -22.04
CA ARG A 438 -3.04 -3.96 -21.48
C ARG A 438 -3.97 -3.34 -22.53
N GLU A 439 -3.40 -2.56 -23.46
CA GLU A 439 -4.13 -2.00 -24.60
C GLU A 439 -4.47 -3.08 -25.64
N GLU A 440 -3.54 -3.97 -25.94
CA GLU A 440 -3.76 -5.11 -26.85
C GLU A 440 -4.84 -6.07 -26.33
N LEU A 441 -4.86 -6.34 -25.02
CA LEU A 441 -5.89 -7.11 -24.33
C LEU A 441 -7.22 -6.36 -24.19
N LYS A 442 -7.25 -5.06 -24.52
CA LYS A 442 -8.42 -4.17 -24.40
C LYS A 442 -9.02 -4.18 -22.99
N LEU A 443 -8.19 -4.15 -21.95
CA LEU A 443 -8.65 -4.29 -20.57
C LEU A 443 -9.67 -3.21 -20.17
N LYS A 444 -9.51 -1.98 -20.67
CA LYS A 444 -10.45 -0.88 -20.41
C LYS A 444 -11.87 -1.12 -20.95
N GLU A 445 -11.99 -1.95 -21.99
CA GLU A 445 -13.26 -2.32 -22.62
C GLU A 445 -13.82 -3.62 -22.02
N ARG A 446 -12.94 -4.56 -21.66
CA ARG A 446 -13.33 -5.94 -21.30
C ARG A 446 -13.38 -6.23 -19.79
N THR A 447 -12.88 -5.31 -18.97
CA THR A 447 -12.78 -5.49 -17.52
C THR A 447 -13.13 -4.20 -16.76
N TYR A 448 -13.23 -4.29 -15.44
CA TYR A 448 -13.54 -3.16 -14.56
C TYR A 448 -12.32 -2.67 -13.80
N SER A 449 -12.31 -1.39 -13.46
CA SER A 449 -11.25 -0.77 -12.66
C SER A 449 -11.48 -0.97 -11.16
N LEU A 450 -10.41 -1.21 -10.41
CA LEU A 450 -10.40 -1.32 -8.95
C LEU A 450 -10.71 0.03 -8.27
N TRP A 451 -10.27 1.13 -8.85
CA TRP A 451 -10.27 2.42 -8.15
C TRP A 451 -11.66 2.94 -7.79
N PRO A 452 -12.67 2.90 -8.68
CA PRO A 452 -14.04 3.28 -8.32
C PRO A 452 -14.63 2.40 -7.23
N PHE A 453 -14.27 1.10 -7.21
CA PHE A 453 -14.71 0.17 -6.17
C PHE A 453 -14.17 0.58 -4.80
N LEU A 454 -12.88 0.89 -4.70
CA LEU A 454 -12.30 1.35 -3.43
C LEU A 454 -12.82 2.74 -3.01
N LEU A 455 -13.08 3.64 -3.97
CA LEU A 455 -13.66 4.96 -3.65
C LEU A 455 -15.12 4.87 -3.18
N ALA A 456 -15.89 3.88 -3.62
CA ALA A 456 -17.25 3.67 -3.12
C ALA A 456 -17.28 3.35 -1.62
N GLU A 457 -16.26 2.65 -1.11
CA GLU A 457 -16.08 2.34 0.32
C GLU A 457 -15.07 3.28 1.03
N GLN A 458 -14.82 4.50 0.50
CA GLN A 458 -13.74 5.38 0.99
C GLN A 458 -13.72 5.57 2.52
N LYS A 459 -14.89 5.64 3.18
CA LYS A 459 -15.00 5.79 4.65
C LYS A 459 -14.27 4.70 5.43
N LYS A 460 -14.24 3.46 4.92
CA LYS A 460 -13.55 2.31 5.54
C LYS A 460 -12.04 2.44 5.47
N TYR A 461 -11.55 3.16 4.45
CA TYR A 461 -10.14 3.31 4.14
C TYR A 461 -9.57 4.61 4.68
N GLN A 462 -10.41 5.55 5.09
CA GLN A 462 -9.98 6.83 5.60
C GLN A 462 -9.30 6.66 6.97
N ASN A 463 -8.20 7.37 7.15
CA ASN A 463 -7.52 7.53 8.42
C ASN A 463 -8.14 8.72 9.17
N PRO A 464 -8.75 8.52 10.35
CA PRO A 464 -9.41 9.59 11.10
C PRO A 464 -8.40 10.60 11.68
N LEU A 465 -7.13 10.20 11.80
CA LEU A 465 -6.06 11.06 12.28
C LEU A 465 -5.39 11.85 11.16
N TYR A 466 -5.82 11.66 9.91
CA TYR A 466 -5.27 12.41 8.79
C TYR A 466 -5.54 13.90 8.97
N ASN A 467 -4.46 14.69 8.97
CA ASN A 467 -4.56 16.14 9.07
C ASN A 467 -4.10 16.78 7.75
N PRO A 468 -5.02 17.35 6.94
CA PRO A 468 -4.67 18.00 5.68
C PRO A 468 -3.84 19.28 5.89
N ASP A 469 -3.96 19.93 7.05
CA ASP A 469 -3.23 21.15 7.40
C ASP A 469 -1.80 20.89 7.91
N PHE A 470 -1.45 19.62 8.15
CA PHE A 470 -0.07 19.18 8.45
C PHE A 470 0.88 19.32 7.23
N SER A 471 0.35 19.77 6.08
CA SER A 471 0.94 19.70 4.73
C SER A 471 1.98 20.79 4.36
N PRO A 472 1.93 22.05 4.84
CA PRO A 472 2.91 23.06 4.40
C PRO A 472 4.28 22.97 5.11
N GLU A 473 4.31 22.61 6.39
CA GLU A 473 5.53 22.64 7.21
C GLU A 473 6.34 21.31 7.16
N LEU A 474 5.70 20.20 6.76
CA LEU A 474 6.29 18.86 6.64
C LEU A 474 6.00 18.21 5.28
N THR A 475 6.22 18.95 4.19
CA THR A 475 6.10 18.39 2.82
C THR A 475 6.98 17.15 2.65
N LEU A 476 8.20 17.19 3.21
CA LEU A 476 9.15 16.07 3.26
C LEU A 476 8.93 15.19 4.51
N LEU A 477 8.75 13.88 4.32
CA LEU A 477 8.82 12.91 5.42
C LEU A 477 10.26 12.38 5.56
N GLU A 478 10.75 12.35 6.79
CA GLU A 478 12.08 11.85 7.14
C GLU A 478 11.97 10.61 8.06
N PRO A 479 11.65 9.42 7.51
CA PRO A 479 11.54 8.22 8.32
C PRO A 479 12.88 7.85 8.96
N ASN A 480 12.82 7.39 10.20
CA ASN A 480 13.98 6.89 10.91
C ASN A 480 14.17 5.41 10.57
N THR A 481 15.24 5.11 9.84
CA THR A 481 15.54 3.76 9.33
C THR A 481 16.47 2.93 10.23
N VAL A 482 16.65 3.31 11.50
CA VAL A 482 17.29 2.43 12.49
C VAL A 482 16.51 1.11 12.60
N SER A 483 17.22 -0.02 12.66
CA SER A 483 16.63 -1.36 12.54
C SER A 483 15.48 -1.64 13.52
N PHE A 484 15.50 -1.05 14.72
CA PHE A 484 14.47 -1.22 15.75
C PHE A 484 13.10 -0.64 15.36
N ASN A 485 13.02 0.24 14.37
CA ASN A 485 11.77 0.87 13.95
C ASN A 485 10.99 0.05 12.92
N PHE A 486 11.60 -0.98 12.32
CA PHE A 486 10.92 -1.85 11.36
C PHE A 486 10.18 -2.94 12.11
N LYS A 487 8.87 -3.01 11.88
CA LYS A 487 7.98 -3.96 12.55
C LYS A 487 7.54 -5.06 11.59
N PHE A 488 7.22 -6.23 12.14
CA PHE A 488 6.55 -7.28 11.38
C PHE A 488 5.08 -6.91 11.12
N TRP A 489 4.68 -6.86 9.86
CA TRP A 489 3.32 -6.52 9.47
C TRP A 489 2.35 -7.68 9.71
N ARG A 490 1.94 -7.86 10.97
CA ARG A 490 1.10 -8.98 11.40
C ARG A 490 -0.19 -9.11 10.57
N ASN A 491 -0.90 -8.03 10.30
CA ASN A 491 -2.19 -8.10 9.61
C ASN A 491 -2.06 -8.50 8.13
N MET A 492 -0.89 -8.35 7.51
CA MET A 492 -0.62 -8.90 6.18
C MET A 492 -0.43 -10.42 6.24
N TYR A 493 0.50 -10.88 7.10
CA TYR A 493 0.93 -12.29 7.11
C TYR A 493 0.01 -13.21 7.92
N HIS A 494 -0.84 -12.66 8.79
CA HIS A 494 -1.81 -13.39 9.62
C HIS A 494 -3.25 -12.93 9.40
N GLN A 495 -3.55 -12.31 8.25
CA GLN A 495 -4.88 -11.76 7.93
C GLN A 495 -6.03 -12.76 8.15
N PHE A 496 -5.77 -14.05 7.87
CA PHE A 496 -6.78 -15.10 7.87
C PHE A 496 -6.78 -15.95 9.16
N ASP A 497 -5.86 -15.69 10.09
CA ASP A 497 -5.64 -16.49 11.30
C ASP A 497 -6.50 -15.98 12.47
N ARG A 498 -7.80 -16.27 12.42
CA ARG A 498 -8.82 -15.73 13.35
C ARG A 498 -8.72 -16.23 14.80
N SER A 499 -8.03 -17.34 15.06
CA SER A 499 -7.88 -17.93 16.40
C SER A 499 -6.74 -17.34 17.20
N MET A 500 -5.85 -16.57 16.58
CA MET A 500 -4.85 -15.84 17.34
C MET A 500 -5.58 -14.80 18.20
N HIS A 501 -5.27 -14.72 19.50
CA HIS A 501 -5.90 -13.76 20.39
C HIS A 501 -5.97 -12.37 19.72
N PRO A 502 -7.19 -11.80 19.54
CA PRO A 502 -7.33 -10.47 19.01
C PRO A 502 -6.66 -9.53 20.00
N ARG A 503 -5.61 -8.83 19.56
CA ARG A 503 -5.10 -7.70 20.34
C ARG A 503 -6.01 -6.52 20.09
N GLN A 504 -6.18 -5.67 21.10
CA GLN A 504 -6.84 -4.38 20.95
C GLN A 504 -6.21 -3.67 19.74
N SER A 505 -7.00 -3.44 18.69
CA SER A 505 -6.56 -2.65 17.56
C SER A 505 -6.54 -1.20 18.03
N MET A 506 -5.35 -0.62 18.18
CA MET A 506 -5.22 0.79 18.51
C MET A 506 -5.94 1.64 17.48
N PHE A 507 -5.89 1.26 16.20
CA PHE A 507 -6.64 1.92 15.14
C PHE A 507 -8.16 1.87 15.38
N ASN A 508 -8.73 0.70 15.72
CA ASN A 508 -10.17 0.60 15.99
C ASN A 508 -10.57 1.40 17.23
N LEU A 509 -9.70 1.43 18.25
CA LEU A 509 -9.91 2.25 19.44
C LEU A 509 -9.90 3.74 19.07
N ILE A 510 -8.94 4.17 18.27
CA ILE A 510 -8.83 5.54 17.77
C ILE A 510 -10.04 5.90 16.90
N MET A 511 -10.45 5.04 15.97
CA MET A 511 -11.65 5.23 15.14
C MET A 511 -12.90 5.42 16.01
N THR A 512 -13.13 4.51 16.96
CA THR A 512 -14.27 4.58 17.87
C THR A 512 -14.22 5.86 18.70
N THR A 513 -13.05 6.23 19.20
CA THR A 513 -12.86 7.45 20.00
C THR A 513 -13.04 8.70 19.16
N SER A 514 -12.58 8.70 17.91
CA SER A 514 -12.75 9.80 16.96
C SER A 514 -14.21 10.01 16.56
N GLU A 515 -14.94 8.93 16.28
CA GLU A 515 -16.38 8.98 16.04
C GLU A 515 -17.14 9.52 17.27
N GLN A 516 -16.79 9.04 18.46
CA GLN A 516 -17.36 9.55 19.72
C GLN A 516 -17.07 11.04 19.92
N ASN A 517 -15.83 11.49 19.68
CA ASN A 517 -15.46 12.89 19.80
C ASN A 517 -16.24 13.76 18.81
N LYS A 518 -16.39 13.31 17.56
CA LYS A 518 -17.17 14.02 16.55
C LYS A 518 -18.65 14.14 16.95
N GLN A 519 -19.24 13.06 17.47
CA GLN A 519 -20.60 13.10 17.99
C GLN A 519 -20.73 14.11 19.14
N LEU A 520 -19.78 14.12 20.08
CA LEU A 520 -19.77 15.07 21.19
C LEU A 520 -19.65 16.52 20.71
N GLU A 521 -18.86 16.80 19.68
CA GLU A 521 -18.77 18.14 19.08
C GLU A 521 -20.08 18.59 18.43
N GLU A 522 -20.78 17.68 17.75
CA GLU A 522 -22.11 17.94 17.17
C GLU A 522 -23.15 18.22 18.28
N ASP A 523 -23.14 17.43 19.35
CA ASP A 523 -24.02 17.59 20.51
C ASP A 523 -23.76 18.95 21.22
N ILE A 524 -22.49 19.35 21.37
CA ILE A 524 -22.13 20.67 21.92
C ILE A 524 -22.72 21.79 21.07
N LYS A 525 -22.55 21.74 19.73
CA LYS A 525 -23.11 22.75 18.83
C LYS A 525 -24.63 22.82 18.91
N GLU A 526 -25.31 21.67 19.01
CA GLU A 526 -26.76 21.62 19.14
C GLU A 526 -27.21 22.25 20.47
N LEU A 527 -26.53 21.93 21.57
CA LEU A 527 -26.81 22.48 22.89
C LEU A 527 -26.56 23.99 22.93
N GLU A 528 -25.47 24.48 22.34
CA GLU A 528 -25.20 25.92 22.20
C GLU A 528 -26.29 26.65 21.40
N ALA A 529 -26.78 26.03 20.32
CA ALA A 529 -27.89 26.57 19.53
C ALA A 529 -29.19 26.63 20.35
N LYS A 530 -29.51 25.58 21.12
CA LYS A 530 -30.66 25.54 22.02
C LYS A 530 -30.56 26.59 23.12
N ILE A 531 -29.38 26.79 23.71
CA ILE A 531 -29.15 27.83 24.72
C ILE A 531 -29.37 29.23 24.11
N LYS A 532 -28.84 29.51 22.92
CA LYS A 532 -29.09 30.78 22.22
C LYS A 532 -30.56 31.00 21.90
N GLN A 533 -31.29 29.97 21.48
CA GLN A 533 -32.72 30.07 21.22
C GLN A 533 -33.52 30.34 22.49
N ARG A 534 -33.16 29.68 23.59
CA ARG A 534 -33.83 29.87 24.88
C ARG A 534 -33.54 31.25 25.47
N ASN A 535 -32.31 31.75 25.36
CA ASN A 535 -31.97 33.11 25.77
C ASN A 535 -32.75 34.16 24.96
N ARG A 536 -32.89 33.98 23.64
CA ARG A 536 -33.75 34.85 22.81
C ARG A 536 -35.22 34.81 23.22
N GLN A 537 -35.73 33.64 23.62
CA GLN A 537 -37.11 33.53 24.13
C GLN A 537 -37.24 34.22 25.50
N SER A 538 -36.24 34.10 26.37
CA SER A 538 -36.20 34.81 27.65
C SER A 538 -36.11 36.33 27.49
N ASP A 539 -35.32 36.82 26.52
CA ASP A 539 -35.22 38.26 26.23
C ASP A 539 -36.54 38.82 25.69
N VAL A 540 -37.27 38.07 24.85
CA VAL A 540 -38.62 38.44 24.38
C VAL A 540 -39.67 38.42 25.50
N VAL A 541 -39.49 37.56 26.51
CA VAL A 541 -40.35 37.55 27.71
C VAL A 541 -40.03 38.74 28.62
N LEU A 542 -38.74 39.09 28.78
CA LEU A 542 -38.30 40.25 29.56
C LEU A 542 -38.71 41.58 28.92
N GLU A 543 -38.70 41.70 27.58
CA GLU A 543 -39.25 42.89 26.89
C GLU A 543 -40.76 43.04 27.12
N LYS A 544 -41.51 41.92 27.15
CA LYS A 544 -42.96 41.94 27.46
C LYS A 544 -43.26 42.25 28.94
N GLU A 545 -42.37 41.89 29.87
CA GLU A 545 -42.51 42.22 31.29
C GLU A 545 -42.08 43.66 31.61
N GLN A 546 -41.13 44.22 30.85
CA GLN A 546 -40.73 45.64 30.98
C GLN A 546 -41.79 46.62 30.44
N GLU A 547 -42.62 46.22 29.47
CA GLU A 547 -43.78 47.03 29.05
C GLU A 547 -44.93 47.04 30.09
N GLN A 548 -44.94 46.09 31.05
CA GLN A 548 -46.00 45.97 32.06
C GLN A 548 -45.67 46.58 33.43
N THR A 549 -44.48 47.17 33.64
CA THR A 549 -44.09 47.75 34.93
C THR A 549 -43.52 49.17 34.84
N ALA A 550 -44.39 50.13 34.51
CA ALA A 550 -44.10 51.56 34.62
C ALA A 550 -44.52 52.16 36.00
N HIS A 551 -43.58 52.16 36.96
CA HIS A 551 -43.30 53.14 38.06
C HIS A 551 -44.40 53.69 39.02
N PRO A 552 -44.10 54.37 40.18
CA PRO A 552 -42.83 54.90 40.72
C PRO A 552 -42.52 54.66 42.23
N ALA A 553 -41.33 55.14 42.66
CA ALA A 553 -40.60 55.07 43.95
C ALA A 553 -41.00 56.19 44.98
N PRO A 554 -40.23 56.67 46.04
CA PRO A 554 -38.87 56.32 46.53
C PRO A 554 -38.47 56.55 48.07
N VAL A 555 -37.20 56.20 48.40
CA VAL A 555 -36.17 56.69 49.40
C VAL A 555 -36.22 56.43 50.94
N ALA A 556 -35.11 55.86 51.48
CA ALA A 556 -34.32 56.40 52.62
C ALA A 556 -32.84 55.88 52.61
N LEU A 557 -31.87 56.81 52.71
CA LEU A 557 -30.41 56.67 52.58
C LEU A 557 -29.65 56.59 53.93
N LYS A 558 -28.41 56.06 53.93
CA LYS A 558 -27.16 56.63 54.52
C LYS A 558 -25.93 55.71 54.29
N SER A 559 -25.04 56.06 53.33
CA SER A 559 -23.63 56.57 53.45
C SER A 559 -22.57 55.61 54.05
N SER A 560 -21.65 54.95 53.30
CA SER A 560 -20.37 55.39 52.63
C SER A 560 -19.14 55.49 53.58
N PRO A 561 -17.84 55.45 53.15
CA PRO A 561 -17.16 54.81 51.99
C PRO A 561 -15.73 54.21 52.23
N CYS A 562 -15.29 53.36 51.28
CA CYS A 562 -13.98 53.19 50.57
C CYS A 562 -12.57 53.56 51.12
N PHE A 563 -11.61 52.61 50.93
CA PHE A 563 -10.32 52.67 50.15
C PHE A 563 -8.97 52.21 50.81
N GLN A 564 -8.28 51.29 50.07
CA GLN A 564 -6.81 51.07 49.87
C GLN A 564 -5.94 50.48 51.02
N LYS A 565 -4.87 49.66 50.86
CA LYS A 565 -4.07 49.09 49.74
C LYS A 565 -2.96 48.13 50.27
N GLU A 566 -2.39 47.30 49.36
CA GLU A 566 -0.99 46.77 49.27
C GLU A 566 -0.53 45.53 50.12
N GLN A 567 -0.28 44.32 49.53
CA GLN A 567 0.95 43.73 48.85
C GLN A 567 2.04 43.16 49.82
N PRO A 568 3.01 42.25 49.46
CA PRO A 568 3.16 41.21 48.41
C PRO A 568 3.89 39.88 48.93
N PRO A 569 4.82 39.16 48.21
CA PRO A 569 4.70 37.76 47.70
C PRO A 569 5.78 36.74 48.19
N MET A 570 5.88 35.50 47.62
CA MET A 570 7.10 34.64 47.36
C MET A 570 6.75 33.13 46.99
N PRO A 571 7.67 32.28 46.44
CA PRO A 571 7.43 31.35 45.29
C PRO A 571 7.85 29.85 45.43
N VAL A 572 7.48 29.03 44.42
CA VAL A 572 8.14 27.87 43.73
C VAL A 572 9.09 26.89 44.48
N ASN A 573 8.84 25.55 44.47
CA ASN A 573 9.57 24.48 43.72
C ASN A 573 9.31 23.00 44.18
N ASP A 574 9.62 22.08 43.26
CA ASP A 574 9.58 20.60 43.21
C ASP A 574 9.97 19.77 44.46
N THR A 575 9.42 18.54 44.57
CA THR A 575 10.25 17.31 44.76
C THR A 575 9.48 15.98 44.60
N VAL A 576 10.20 15.05 43.98
CA VAL A 576 9.98 13.64 43.67
C VAL A 576 9.67 12.76 44.89
N ARG A 577 8.79 11.76 44.74
CA ARG A 577 8.80 10.52 45.55
C ARG A 577 8.69 9.27 44.67
N THR A 578 9.81 8.56 44.56
CA THR A 578 9.98 7.15 44.20
C THR A 578 9.34 6.22 45.22
N ILE A 579 8.73 5.09 44.80
CA ILE A 579 8.77 3.79 45.52
C ILE A 579 8.68 2.63 44.50
N GLU A 580 9.68 1.74 44.57
CA GLU A 580 9.77 0.42 43.95
C GLU A 580 8.88 -0.63 44.66
N GLY A 581 8.55 -1.73 43.96
CA GLY A 581 8.49 -3.05 44.61
C GLY A 581 7.11 -3.70 44.79
N SER A 582 6.81 -4.64 43.88
CA SER A 582 6.20 -5.97 44.09
C SER A 582 5.24 -6.21 45.27
N ASN A 583 4.01 -6.68 44.96
CA ASN A 583 3.70 -8.11 45.12
C ASN A 583 2.38 -8.55 44.47
N THR A 584 2.40 -9.82 44.10
CA THR A 584 1.34 -10.65 43.54
C THR A 584 0.22 -10.95 44.53
N ALA A 585 -1.02 -10.67 44.13
CA ALA A 585 -2.29 -11.32 44.48
C ALA A 585 -3.39 -10.26 44.65
N ASP A 586 -4.04 -9.87 43.55
CA ASP A 586 -5.40 -9.35 43.65
C ASP A 586 -6.18 -9.75 42.39
N ASN A 587 -6.76 -10.94 42.47
CA ASN A 587 -7.50 -11.60 41.41
C ASN A 587 -8.93 -11.04 41.35
N ARG A 588 -9.09 -9.82 40.82
CA ARG A 588 -10.40 -9.19 40.56
C ARG A 588 -10.80 -9.20 39.07
N TYR A 589 -10.46 -10.28 38.37
CA TYR A 589 -10.81 -10.47 36.95
C TYR A 589 -12.11 -11.25 36.70
N SER A 590 -12.78 -11.72 37.74
CA SER A 590 -13.97 -12.58 37.62
C SER A 590 -15.30 -11.82 37.48
N GLU A 591 -15.38 -10.56 37.89
CA GLU A 591 -16.66 -9.83 38.00
C GLU A 591 -16.98 -8.89 36.82
N LEU A 592 -16.02 -8.61 35.94
CA LEU A 592 -16.23 -7.72 34.78
C LEU A 592 -16.77 -8.44 33.52
N VAL A 593 -16.92 -9.76 33.55
CA VAL A 593 -17.33 -10.56 32.36
C VAL A 593 -18.85 -10.57 32.17
N SER A 594 -19.65 -10.22 33.19
CA SER A 594 -21.11 -10.37 33.12
C SER A 594 -21.88 -9.16 32.57
N GLU A 595 -21.35 -7.94 32.70
CA GLU A 595 -22.07 -6.70 32.32
C GLU A 595 -21.86 -6.21 30.86
N PHE A 596 -20.98 -6.83 30.08
CA PHE A 596 -20.72 -6.45 28.68
C PHE A 596 -21.36 -7.39 27.63
N SER A 597 -22.29 -8.26 28.04
CA SER A 597 -23.05 -9.10 27.12
C SER A 597 -24.16 -8.31 26.40
N LYS A 598 -23.78 -7.37 25.53
CA LYS A 598 -24.67 -6.88 24.46
C LYS A 598 -24.46 -7.72 23.22
N ALA A 599 -25.58 -8.07 22.57
CA ALA A 599 -25.62 -8.90 21.37
C ALA A 599 -24.65 -8.41 20.29
N GLU A 600 -23.86 -9.33 19.75
CA GLU A 600 -22.95 -9.09 18.62
C GLU A 600 -23.73 -8.44 17.45
N PRO A 601 -23.20 -7.37 16.82
CA PRO A 601 -23.79 -6.88 15.58
C PRO A 601 -23.61 -7.95 14.50
N ALA A 602 -24.72 -8.29 13.83
CA ALA A 602 -24.75 -9.20 12.71
C ALA A 602 -23.69 -8.80 11.67
N VAL A 603 -22.75 -9.70 11.43
CA VAL A 603 -21.78 -9.60 10.34
C VAL A 603 -22.57 -9.54 9.04
N VAL A 604 -22.39 -8.46 8.29
CA VAL A 604 -22.95 -8.26 6.95
C VAL A 604 -22.49 -9.42 6.07
N SER A 605 -23.47 -10.23 5.67
CA SER A 605 -23.34 -11.24 4.65
C SER A 605 -22.98 -10.57 3.32
N LEU A 606 -21.93 -11.07 2.66
CA LEU A 606 -21.74 -10.82 1.23
C LEU A 606 -22.79 -11.64 0.47
N GLU A 607 -24.03 -11.15 0.43
CA GLU A 607 -25.09 -11.72 -0.40
C GLU A 607 -25.07 -11.09 -1.80
N TYR A 608 -24.69 -11.94 -2.76
CA TYR A 608 -25.11 -12.01 -4.16
C TYR A 608 -24.80 -10.88 -5.16
N GLY A 609 -23.76 -11.16 -5.94
CA GLY A 609 -23.68 -10.87 -7.37
C GLY A 609 -23.27 -12.11 -8.17
N VAL A 610 -23.95 -13.25 -8.01
CA VAL A 610 -23.75 -14.44 -8.87
C VAL A 610 -25.05 -14.71 -9.64
N ALA A 611 -24.96 -14.67 -10.97
CA ALA A 611 -26.02 -15.11 -11.86
C ALA A 611 -26.29 -16.59 -11.62
N ARG A 612 -27.54 -16.94 -11.27
CA ARG A 612 -28.04 -18.31 -11.40
C ARG A 612 -28.01 -18.68 -12.88
N MET A 613 -27.09 -19.56 -13.28
CA MET A 613 -27.31 -20.38 -14.46
C MET A 613 -28.21 -21.54 -14.03
N THR A 614 -29.46 -21.51 -14.49
CA THR A 614 -30.34 -22.67 -14.52
C THR A 614 -29.89 -23.60 -15.64
N CYS A 615 -29.64 -24.86 -15.30
CA CYS A 615 -30.04 -25.99 -16.14
C CYS A 615 -31.07 -26.78 -15.35
#